data_AF-A0A0C5BXN6-F1
#
_entry.id   AF-A0A0C5BXN6-F1
#
_cell.length_a   1.000
_cell.length_b   1.000
_cell.length_c   1.000
_cell.angle_alpha   90.00
_cell.angle_beta   90.00
_cell.angle_gamma   90.00
#
_symmetry.space_group_name_H-M   'P 1'
#
loop_
_entity.id
_entity.type
_entity.pdbx_description
1 polymer ?
#
loop_
_entity_poly.entity_id
_entity_poly.type
_entity_poly.pdbx_seq_one_letter_code
_entity_poly.pdbx_strand_id
1 'polypeptide(L)' 'MSHEYYRRGRNWYTAIGVLFSVMAGIVLVRQLLIWGPEFVEEFLLNGDITNEKVSMAMLAFGIFMIALGFRRHEQKR' A
#
# COMPACT_ATOMS: atom_id res chain seq x y z
N MET A 1 -11.52 32.62 17.55
CA MET A 1 -10.82 31.32 17.47
C MET A 1 -11.85 30.25 17.17
N SER A 2 -11.92 29.79 15.92
CA SER A 2 -12.91 28.82 15.44
C SER A 2 -12.50 27.39 15.81
N HIS A 3 -13.25 26.79 16.74
CA HIS A 3 -13.05 25.45 17.31
C HIS A 3 -13.47 24.29 16.37
N GLU A 4 -13.18 24.35 15.06
CA GLU A 4 -13.78 23.39 14.11
C GLU A 4 -12.84 22.38 13.45
N TYR A 5 -11.54 22.35 13.76
CA TYR A 5 -10.59 21.59 12.93
C TYR A 5 -9.78 20.47 13.61
N TYR A 6 -10.30 19.81 14.66
CA TYR A 6 -9.54 18.77 15.37
C TYR A 6 -10.20 17.39 15.51
N ARG A 7 -11.14 17.03 14.62
CA ARG A 7 -11.76 15.69 14.61
C ARG A 7 -11.38 14.79 13.43
N ARG A 8 -10.44 15.22 12.57
CA ARG A 8 -10.10 14.58 11.27
C ARG A 8 -8.87 13.66 11.28
N GLY A 9 -8.26 13.42 12.44
CA GLY A 9 -7.01 12.64 12.55
C GLY A 9 -7.17 11.15 12.90
N ARG A 10 -8.40 10.63 13.08
CA ARG A 10 -8.58 9.29 13.66
C ARG A 10 -8.26 8.14 12.69
N ASN A 11 -8.40 8.36 11.38
CA ASN A 11 -8.35 7.27 10.38
C ASN A 11 -7.31 7.53 9.27
N TRP A 12 -6.42 8.51 9.43
CA TRP A 12 -5.49 8.94 8.37
C TRP A 12 -4.51 7.83 7.97
N TYR A 13 -4.01 7.06 8.94
CA TYR A 13 -3.15 5.89 8.67
C TYR A 13 -3.86 4.85 7.81
N THR A 14 -5.11 4.54 8.12
CA THR A 14 -5.91 3.58 7.35
C THR A 14 -6.25 4.12 5.96
N ALA A 15 -6.59 5.41 5.84
CA ALA A 15 -6.89 6.04 4.56
C ALA A 15 -5.67 6.07 3.63
N ILE A 16 -4.49 6.47 4.13
CA ILE A 16 -3.25 6.46 3.37
C ILE A 16 -2.87 5.02 3.02
N GLY A 17 -2.97 4.09 3.96
CA GLY A 17 -2.70 2.67 3.72
C GLY A 17 -3.56 2.09 2.59
N VAL A 18 -4.87 2.36 2.60
CA VAL A 18 -5.78 1.93 1.53
C VAL A 18 -5.41 2.55 0.19
N LEU A 19 -5.10 3.85 0.13
CA LEU A 19 -4.68 4.51 -1.11
C LEU A 19 -3.40 3.87 -1.69
N PHE A 20 -2.40 3.60 -0.84
CA PHE A 20 -1.18 2.92 -1.26
C PHE A 20 -1.44 1.49 -1.74
N SER A 21 -2.30 0.73 -1.03
CA SER A 21 -2.67 -0.63 -1.43
C SER A 21 -3.43 -0.68 -2.76
N VAL A 22 -4.37 0.24 -2.98
CA VAL A 22 -5.11 0.34 -4.25
C VAL A 22 -4.16 0.66 -5.39
N MET A 23 -3.27 1.64 -5.21
CA MET A 23 -2.34 2.04 -6.26
C MET A 23 -1.36 0.92 -6.63
N ALA A 24 -0.82 0.23 -5.61
CA ALA A 24 0.06 -0.91 -5.84
C ALA A 24 -0.68 -2.11 -6.48
N GLY A 25 -1.94 -2.33 -6.11
CA GLY A 25 -2.81 -3.34 -6.73
C GLY A 25 -3.05 -3.06 -8.22
N ILE A 26 -3.32 -1.80 -8.59
CA ILE A 26 -3.49 -1.39 -9.99
C ILE A 26 -2.21 -1.67 -10.80
N VAL A 27 -1.04 -1.33 -10.25
CA VAL A 27 0.25 -1.57 -10.93
C VAL A 27 0.52 -3.06 -11.12
N LEU A 28 0.28 -3.89 -10.10
CA LEU A 28 0.43 -5.35 -10.23
C LEU A 28 -0.52 -5.95 -11.27
N VAL A 29 -1.80 -5.58 -11.22
CA VAL A 29 -2.80 -6.05 -12.19
C VAL A 29 -2.41 -5.62 -13.60
N ARG A 30 -1.93 -4.39 -13.77
CA ARG A 30 -1.42 -3.90 -15.06
C ARG A 30 -0.24 -4.74 -15.55
N GLN A 31 0.76 -5.01 -14.71
CA GLN A 31 1.92 -5.79 -15.13
C GLN A 31 1.54 -7.23 -15.48
N LEU A 32 0.62 -7.83 -14.71
CA LEU A 32 0.07 -9.16 -15.02
C LEU A 32 -0.71 -9.17 -16.35
N LEU A 33 -1.47 -8.11 -16.66
CA LEU A 33 -2.24 -8.01 -17.91
C LEU A 33 -1.35 -7.77 -19.14
N ILE A 34 -0.25 -7.04 -18.99
CA ILE A 34 0.65 -6.71 -20.12
C ILE A 34 1.63 -7.86 -20.39
N TRP A 35 2.23 -8.41 -19.33
CA TRP A 35 3.36 -9.34 -19.43
C TRP A 35 3.01 -10.77 -19.01
N GLY A 36 1.76 -11.04 -18.59
CA GLY A 36 1.38 -12.35 -18.08
C GLY A 36 2.07 -12.70 -16.76
N PRO A 37 1.99 -13.96 -16.30
CA PRO A 37 2.59 -14.39 -15.03
C PRO A 37 4.13 -14.46 -15.05
N GLU A 38 4.75 -14.36 -16.22
CA GLU A 38 6.21 -14.36 -16.43
C GLU A 38 6.89 -13.20 -15.71
N PHE A 39 6.17 -12.08 -15.49
CA PHE A 39 6.69 -10.95 -14.71
C PHE A 39 7.12 -11.36 -13.29
N VAL A 40 6.52 -12.42 -12.71
CA VAL A 40 6.85 -12.89 -11.36
C VAL A 40 8.22 -13.57 -11.33
N GLU A 41 8.57 -14.32 -12.37
CA GLU A 41 9.91 -14.91 -12.49
C GLU A 41 10.96 -13.82 -12.69
N GLU A 42 10.68 -12.87 -13.58
CA GLU A 42 11.54 -11.72 -13.80
C GLU A 42 11.69 -10.89 -12.50
N PHE A 43 10.63 -10.74 -11.72
CA PHE A 43 10.68 -10.09 -10.43
C PHE A 43 11.55 -10.82 -9.39
N LEU A 44 11.42 -12.15 -9.27
CA LEU A 44 12.11 -12.95 -8.25
C LEU A 44 13.59 -13.20 -8.58
N LEU A 45 13.91 -13.34 -9.86
CA LEU A 45 15.23 -13.79 -10.31
C LEU A 45 16.10 -12.65 -10.85
N ASN A 46 15.50 -11.53 -11.25
CA ASN A 46 16.28 -10.40 -11.76
C ASN A 46 16.89 -9.61 -10.60
N GLY A 47 18.14 -9.17 -10.74
CA GLY A 47 18.87 -8.39 -9.72
C GLY A 47 18.50 -6.90 -9.72
N ASP A 48 17.92 -6.41 -10.81
CA ASP A 48 17.75 -4.97 -11.04
C ASP A 48 16.56 -4.38 -10.28
N ILE A 49 16.66 -3.09 -9.90
CA ILE A 49 15.54 -2.35 -9.33
C ILE A 49 14.65 -1.90 -10.48
N THR A 50 13.63 -2.70 -10.75
CA THR A 50 12.60 -2.42 -11.75
C THR A 50 11.33 -1.88 -11.10
N ASN A 51 10.39 -1.40 -11.92
CA ASN A 51 9.12 -0.85 -11.46
C ASN A 51 8.26 -1.87 -10.71
N GLU A 52 8.39 -3.17 -11.01
CA GLU A 52 7.68 -4.24 -10.30
C GLU A 52 8.14 -4.35 -8.84
N LYS A 53 9.46 -4.27 -8.59
CA LYS A 53 10.05 -4.27 -7.23
C LYS A 53 9.59 -3.09 -6.40
N VAL A 54 9.57 -1.90 -7.00
CA VAL A 54 9.08 -0.70 -6.33
C VAL A 54 7.60 -0.85 -5.99
N SER A 55 6.77 -1.37 -6.92
CA SER A 55 5.35 -1.58 -6.68
C SER A 55 5.06 -2.60 -5.57
N MET A 56 5.80 -3.71 -5.52
CA MET A 56 5.67 -4.70 -4.44
C MET A 56 6.10 -4.15 -3.08
N ALA A 57 7.18 -3.37 -3.04
CA ALA A 57 7.61 -2.68 -1.81
C ALA A 57 6.52 -1.70 -1.34
N MET A 58 5.90 -0.96 -2.26
CA MET A 58 4.76 -0.09 -1.95
C MET A 58 3.54 -0.87 -1.45
N LEU A 59 3.26 -2.05 -2.02
CA LEU A 59 2.15 -2.89 -1.59
C LEU A 59 2.37 -3.44 -0.17
N ALA A 60 3.57 -3.97 0.09
CA ALA A 60 3.96 -4.44 1.41
C ALA A 60 3.92 -3.30 2.45
N PHE A 61 4.39 -2.11 2.09
CA PHE A 61 4.32 -0.93 2.94
C PHE A 61 2.88 -0.48 3.20
N GLY A 62 2.01 -0.51 2.18
CA GLY A 62 0.58 -0.20 2.31
C GLY A 62 -0.14 -1.16 3.26
N ILE A 63 0.08 -2.47 3.12
CA ILE A 63 -0.48 -3.49 4.03
C ILE A 63 0.03 -3.28 5.46
N PHE A 64 1.32 -3.00 5.62
CA PHE A 64 1.93 -2.73 6.94
C PHE A 64 1.30 -1.50 7.61
N MET A 65 1.08 -0.42 6.85
CA MET A 65 0.39 0.78 7.32
C MET A 65 -1.06 0.52 7.73
N ILE A 66 -1.80 -0.28 6.96
CA ILE A 66 -3.18 -0.69 7.30
C ILE A 66 -3.17 -1.49 8.61
N ALA A 67 -2.27 -2.45 8.75
CA ALA A 67 -2.15 -3.28 9.96
C ALA A 67 -1.82 -2.44 11.21
N LEU A 68 -0.92 -1.46 11.09
CA LEU A 68 -0.63 -0.51 12.17
C LEU A 68 -1.83 0.40 12.50
N GLY A 69 -2.59 0.80 11.48
CA GLY A 69 -3.84 1.55 11.66
C GLY A 69 -4.85 0.77 12.50
N PHE A 70 -5.06 -0.51 12.21
CA PHE A 70 -5.98 -1.38 12.97
C PHE A 70 -5.51 -1.61 14.42
N ARG A 71 -4.22 -1.88 14.66
CA ARG A 71 -3.68 -2.06 16.03
C ARG A 71 -3.90 -0.83 16.93
N ARG A 72 -3.83 0.38 16.37
CA ARG A 72 -4.10 1.61 17.12
C ARG A 72 -5.59 1.86 17.41
N HIS A 73 -6.50 1.25 16.65
CA HIS A 73 -7.94 1.33 16.93
C HIS A 73 -8.36 0.40 18.07
N GLU A 74 -7.74 -0.78 18.21
CA GLU A 74 -7.99 -1.68 19.35
C GLU A 74 -7.48 -1.13 20.67
N GLN A 75 -6.34 -0.43 20.66
CA GLN A 75 -5.72 0.10 21.88
C GLN A 75 -6.47 1.29 22.51
N LYS A 76 -7.57 1.73 21.89
CA LYS A 76 -8.50 2.76 22.41
C LYS A 76 -9.78 2.18 23.01
N ARG A 77 -9.92 0.85 23.09
CA ARG A 77 -11.05 0.18 23.76
C ARG A 77 -10.73 -0.11 25.22
#